data_AF-A0A1H1NPB8-F1
#
_entry.id   AF-A0A1H1NPB8-F1
#
_cell.length_a   1.000
_cell.length_b   1.000
_cell.length_c   1.000
_cell.angle_alpha   90.00
_cell.angle_beta   90.00
_cell.angle_gamma   90.00
#
_symmetry.space_group_name_H-M   'P 1'
#
loop_
_entity.id
_entity.type
_entity.pdbx_description
1 polymer ?
#
loop_
_entity_poly.entity_id
_entity_poly.type
_entity_poly.pdbx_seq_one_letter_code
_entity_poly.pdbx_strand_id
1 'polypeptide(L)'
;MDHRTTPDPRSRHGRRAADVGSSEPACLLIADLSGYTGYLTGVEPDHARDILADLIGTIVDGLRPAFRLVKLEGDAAFVIASGERIDGSLLLDTVERCYFRFRRRRRDVRQATSCPCNACARIPDLDLKFVVHHGAILEQRVAGQDEVLGSDVILVHRLLKNHVIAATGIDAYALFSGACADAMDVDLAALGLKSANETYDRIGTVPIWVLDLERRWREEESRSHVVVDASDVLIGLETRTSAPPQVAWEFLTAPGRRLEWEEGLTGLEVLAVGNRRGVGTTNHCLHGDETIVEEVLDWRPYDDVTHRTTFTTPLGSVTVLSTTEFEPTPDGGTLIRHRIGSPRTIRERLVMKLLGSRLTASLRASAVALTGELDAVSQRSGNQVDEPDLPRAGRDGPLAGLA
;
A
#
# COMPACT_ATOMS: atom_id res chain seq x y z
N MET A 1 20.72 70.06 -20.77
CA MET A 1 21.26 69.33 -21.94
C MET A 1 21.54 67.92 -21.48
N ASP A 2 20.68 67.01 -21.90
CA ASP A 2 20.67 65.60 -21.53
C ASP A 2 21.93 64.87 -21.97
N HIS A 3 22.55 64.12 -21.06
CA HIS A 3 23.27 62.90 -21.43
C HIS A 3 22.82 61.77 -20.50
N ARG A 4 21.99 60.89 -21.08
CA ARG A 4 21.69 59.57 -20.53
C ARG A 4 22.97 58.73 -20.53
N THR A 5 23.29 58.14 -19.38
CA THR A 5 24.22 57.02 -19.28
C THR A 5 23.48 55.88 -18.59
N THR A 6 23.16 54.85 -19.36
CA THR A 6 22.57 53.57 -18.92
C THR A 6 23.59 52.76 -18.12
N PRO A 7 23.23 52.16 -16.96
CA PRO A 7 24.04 51.14 -16.32
C PRO A 7 23.73 49.74 -16.90
N ASP A 8 24.82 49.01 -17.15
CA ASP A 8 24.96 47.61 -17.60
C ASP A 8 24.30 46.59 -16.64
N PRO A 9 23.50 45.61 -17.11
CA PRO A 9 22.91 44.58 -16.27
C PRO A 9 23.87 43.39 -16.11
N ARG A 10 24.80 43.49 -15.16
CA ARG A 10 25.61 42.33 -14.74
C ARG A 10 25.25 41.85 -13.33
N SER A 11 24.86 40.57 -13.32
CA SER A 11 24.93 39.61 -12.21
C SER A 11 24.21 39.95 -10.90
N ARG A 12 22.89 39.73 -10.89
CA ARG A 12 22.21 39.21 -9.70
C ARG A 12 22.38 37.68 -9.68
N HIS A 13 23.54 37.20 -9.26
CA HIS A 13 23.66 35.83 -8.75
C HIS A 13 23.05 35.82 -7.35
N GLY A 14 21.73 35.64 -7.28
CA GLY A 14 21.07 35.20 -6.06
C GLY A 14 21.52 33.78 -5.76
N ARG A 15 22.58 33.63 -4.97
CA ARG A 15 22.86 32.36 -4.30
C ARG A 15 21.66 32.08 -3.40
N ARG A 16 20.81 31.12 -3.80
CA ARG A 16 19.93 30.41 -2.87
C ARG A 16 20.82 29.92 -1.73
N ALA A 17 20.57 30.40 -0.52
CA ALA A 17 21.11 29.77 0.67
C ALA A 17 20.66 28.30 0.64
N ALA A 18 21.60 27.39 0.82
CA ALA A 18 21.31 25.98 1.03
C ALA A 18 20.43 25.90 2.29
N ASP A 19 19.21 25.41 2.12
CA ASP A 19 18.28 25.18 3.21
C ASP A 19 18.90 24.12 4.13
N VAL A 20 19.12 24.47 5.39
CA VAL A 20 19.56 23.53 6.42
C VAL A 20 18.32 22.76 6.82
N GLY A 21 18.24 21.49 6.42
CA GLY A 21 17.01 20.69 6.45
C GLY A 21 16.27 20.77 7.79
N SER A 22 15.00 21.13 7.70
CA SER A 22 14.03 20.95 8.78
C SER A 22 13.85 19.46 9.06
N SER A 23 13.71 19.10 10.33
CA SER A 23 13.31 17.75 10.67
C SER A 23 11.83 17.55 10.34
N GLU A 24 11.50 16.45 9.67
CA GLU A 24 10.14 16.15 9.20
C GLU A 24 9.66 14.80 9.76
N PRO A 25 8.40 14.66 10.16
CA PRO A 25 7.86 13.39 10.60
C PRO A 25 7.62 12.45 9.41
N ALA A 26 8.00 11.18 9.57
CA ALA A 26 7.83 10.17 8.54
C ALA A 26 7.61 8.77 9.11
N CYS A 27 6.89 7.95 8.37
CA CYS A 27 6.86 6.50 8.54
C CYS A 27 8.09 5.89 7.88
N LEU A 28 8.94 5.26 8.68
CA LEU A 28 10.12 4.52 8.30
C LEU A 28 9.79 3.03 8.22
N LEU A 29 10.08 2.37 7.11
CA LEU A 29 9.86 0.94 6.94
C LEU A 29 11.11 0.29 6.37
N ILE A 30 11.57 -0.78 7.03
CA ILE A 30 12.60 -1.67 6.50
C ILE A 30 11.99 -3.04 6.24
N ALA A 31 12.05 -3.48 5.00
CA ALA A 31 11.71 -4.86 4.60
C ALA A 31 13.01 -5.66 4.46
N ASP A 32 13.18 -6.71 5.27
CA ASP A 32 14.44 -7.45 5.42
C ASP A 32 14.24 -8.94 5.10
N LEU A 33 15.03 -9.47 4.17
CA LEU A 33 14.94 -10.85 3.73
C LEU A 33 15.54 -11.81 4.79
N SER A 34 14.67 -12.41 5.57
CA SER A 34 15.06 -13.37 6.60
C SER A 34 15.68 -14.63 5.98
N GLY A 35 16.76 -15.12 6.57
CA GLY A 35 17.51 -16.29 6.06
C GLY A 35 18.59 -15.95 5.01
N TYR A 36 18.71 -14.69 4.59
CA TYR A 36 19.65 -14.24 3.55
C TYR A 36 21.11 -14.65 3.79
N THR A 37 21.65 -14.36 4.98
CA THR A 37 23.06 -14.71 5.27
C THR A 37 23.29 -16.21 5.16
N GLY A 38 22.35 -17.02 5.65
CA GLY A 38 22.40 -18.47 5.51
C GLY A 38 22.32 -18.90 4.05
N TYR A 39 21.44 -18.28 3.27
CA TYR A 39 21.23 -18.56 1.85
C TYR A 39 22.49 -18.33 1.01
N LEU A 40 23.24 -17.25 1.25
CA LEU A 40 24.48 -16.97 0.50
C LEU A 40 25.64 -17.92 0.80
N THR A 41 25.57 -18.70 1.89
CA THR A 41 26.64 -19.64 2.23
C THR A 41 26.48 -20.97 1.49
N GLY A 42 27.53 -21.38 0.76
CA GLY A 42 27.57 -22.70 0.11
C GLY A 42 26.63 -22.86 -1.10
N VAL A 43 26.29 -21.76 -1.76
CA VAL A 43 25.42 -21.73 -2.95
C VAL A 43 26.15 -21.18 -4.18
N GLU A 44 25.60 -21.45 -5.35
CA GLU A 44 26.07 -20.97 -6.65
C GLU A 44 25.81 -19.45 -6.77
N PRO A 45 26.86 -18.61 -6.81
CA PRO A 45 26.70 -17.16 -6.64
C PRO A 45 25.86 -16.46 -7.72
N ASP A 46 25.90 -16.94 -8.96
CA ASP A 46 25.19 -16.31 -10.06
C ASP A 46 23.67 -16.56 -9.96
N HIS A 47 23.27 -17.81 -9.71
CA HIS A 47 21.85 -18.14 -9.49
C HIS A 47 21.31 -17.46 -8.23
N ALA A 48 22.09 -17.46 -7.14
CA ALA A 48 21.70 -16.78 -5.92
C ALA A 48 21.45 -15.28 -6.15
N ARG A 49 22.33 -14.61 -6.90
CA ARG A 49 22.19 -13.19 -7.24
C ARG A 49 20.94 -12.90 -8.06
N ASP A 50 20.65 -13.71 -9.07
CA ASP A 50 19.47 -13.54 -9.93
C ASP A 50 18.17 -13.71 -9.15
N ILE A 51 18.09 -14.75 -8.31
CA ILE A 51 16.94 -15.00 -7.43
C ILE A 51 16.74 -13.85 -6.44
N LEU A 52 17.82 -13.39 -5.81
CA LEU A 52 17.75 -12.30 -4.84
C LEU A 52 17.33 -10.98 -5.49
N ALA A 53 17.85 -10.67 -6.68
CA ALA A 53 17.47 -9.48 -7.43
C ALA A 53 15.96 -9.46 -7.73
N ASP A 54 15.42 -10.60 -8.16
CA ASP A 54 13.99 -10.76 -8.45
C ASP A 54 13.09 -10.61 -7.21
N LEU A 55 13.48 -11.24 -6.10
CA LEU A 55 12.73 -11.14 -4.84
C LEU A 55 12.79 -9.73 -4.25
N ILE A 56 13.96 -9.08 -4.26
CA ILE A 56 14.11 -7.69 -3.81
C ILE A 56 13.29 -6.75 -4.70
N GLY A 57 13.32 -6.94 -6.02
CA GLY A 57 12.47 -6.20 -6.96
C GLY A 57 10.98 -6.34 -6.61
N THR A 58 10.54 -7.57 -6.36
CA THR A 58 9.15 -7.86 -5.95
C THR A 58 8.76 -7.16 -4.65
N ILE A 59 9.67 -7.11 -3.67
CA ILE A 59 9.46 -6.42 -2.38
C ILE A 59 9.31 -4.92 -2.61
N VAL A 60 10.25 -4.30 -3.32
CA VAL A 60 10.22 -2.85 -3.58
C VAL A 60 8.98 -2.46 -4.37
N ASP A 61 8.63 -3.20 -5.42
CA ASP A 61 7.42 -2.95 -6.21
C ASP A 61 6.14 -3.11 -5.39
N GLY A 62 6.16 -3.96 -4.36
CA GLY A 62 5.06 -4.12 -3.42
C GLY A 62 4.92 -2.97 -2.41
N LEU A 63 5.98 -2.20 -2.17
CA LEU A 63 6.00 -1.06 -1.25
C LEU A 63 5.77 0.28 -1.98
N ARG A 64 6.20 0.37 -3.24
CA ARG A 64 5.96 1.52 -4.09
C ARG A 64 4.51 1.54 -4.61
N PRO A 65 3.95 2.74 -4.88
CA PRO A 65 4.47 4.08 -4.59
C PRO A 65 4.05 4.58 -3.19
N ALA A 66 3.37 3.77 -2.38
CA ALA A 66 2.94 4.16 -1.03
C ALA A 66 4.14 4.60 -0.16
N PHE A 67 5.30 3.99 -0.39
CA PHE A 67 6.58 4.41 0.15
C PHE A 67 7.58 4.75 -0.94
N ARG A 68 8.39 5.78 -0.69
CA ARG A 68 9.56 6.15 -1.49
C ARG A 68 10.75 5.29 -1.07
N LEU A 69 11.45 4.67 -2.02
CA LEU A 69 12.69 3.96 -1.73
C LEU A 69 13.80 4.96 -1.41
N VAL A 70 14.42 4.82 -0.24
CA VAL A 70 15.62 5.58 0.12
C VAL A 70 16.86 4.86 -0.41
N LYS A 71 17.01 3.58 -0.05
CA LYS A 71 18.17 2.77 -0.44
C LYS A 71 17.92 1.28 -0.23
N LEU A 72 18.78 0.49 -0.86
CA LEU A 72 18.94 -0.94 -0.60
C LEU A 72 20.18 -1.16 0.26
N GLU A 73 20.04 -1.96 1.32
CA GLU A 73 21.11 -2.30 2.27
C GLU A 73 21.37 -3.81 2.26
N GLY A 74 22.02 -4.29 1.19
CA GLY A 74 22.20 -5.73 0.98
C GLY A 74 20.86 -6.40 0.64
N ASP A 75 20.25 -7.02 1.64
CA ASP A 75 18.98 -7.77 1.57
C ASP A 75 17.79 -7.04 2.16
N ALA A 76 18.01 -5.81 2.64
CA ALA A 76 16.97 -4.95 3.17
C ALA A 76 16.64 -3.80 2.20
N ALA A 77 15.35 -3.47 2.09
CA ALA A 77 14.86 -2.27 1.43
C ALA A 77 14.39 -1.26 2.48
N PHE A 78 15.03 -0.08 2.52
CA PHE A 78 14.65 1.01 3.41
C PHE A 78 13.81 2.03 2.64
N VAL A 79 12.55 2.19 3.04
CA VAL A 79 11.57 3.05 2.39
C VAL A 79 10.91 3.99 3.41
N ILE A 80 10.43 5.14 2.93
CA ILE A 80 9.77 6.14 3.79
C ILE A 80 8.47 6.67 3.18
N ALA A 81 7.56 7.10 4.05
CA ALA A 81 6.39 7.90 3.68
C ALA A 81 6.29 9.11 4.62
N SER A 82 6.38 10.32 4.07
CA SER A 82 6.34 11.56 4.86
C SER A 82 4.93 11.82 5.40
N GLY A 83 4.83 12.29 6.64
CA GLY A 83 3.56 12.63 7.26
C GLY A 83 3.57 12.57 8.79
N GLU A 84 2.80 13.46 9.42
CA GLU A 84 2.60 13.47 10.87
C GLU A 84 1.77 12.29 11.38
N ARG A 85 0.80 11.84 10.57
CA ARG A 85 -0.08 10.72 10.90
C ARG A 85 -0.02 9.68 9.79
N ILE A 86 -0.29 8.43 10.17
CA ILE A 86 -0.33 7.31 9.25
C ILE A 86 -1.75 6.73 9.25
N ASP A 87 -2.32 6.54 8.06
CA ASP A 87 -3.49 5.67 7.94
C ASP A 87 -3.03 4.21 8.20
N GLY A 88 -3.26 3.75 9.44
CA GLY A 88 -2.80 2.43 9.88
C GLY A 88 -3.41 1.29 9.07
N SER A 89 -4.61 1.47 8.50
CA SER A 89 -5.21 0.47 7.63
C SER A 89 -4.45 0.38 6.31
N LEU A 90 -4.14 1.49 5.65
CA LEU A 90 -3.35 1.47 4.40
C LEU A 90 -1.92 0.94 4.61
N LEU A 91 -1.31 1.25 5.76
CA LEU A 91 -0.02 0.69 6.13
C LEU A 91 -0.08 -0.84 6.28
N LEU A 92 -1.05 -1.35 7.03
CA LEU A 92 -1.24 -2.79 7.20
C LEU A 92 -1.57 -3.47 5.86
N ASP A 93 -2.38 -2.84 5.00
CA ASP A 93 -2.63 -3.32 3.64
C ASP A 93 -1.34 -3.43 2.81
N THR A 94 -0.49 -2.40 2.87
CA THR A 94 0.79 -2.37 2.14
C THR A 94 1.73 -3.49 2.61
N VAL A 95 1.89 -3.65 3.92
CA VAL A 95 2.76 -4.67 4.52
C VAL A 95 2.28 -6.08 4.20
N GLU A 96 0.99 -6.37 4.44
CA GLU A 96 0.40 -7.67 4.17
C GLU A 96 0.47 -8.01 2.68
N ARG A 97 0.12 -7.06 1.81
CA ARG A 97 0.15 -7.29 0.36
C ARG A 97 1.57 -7.50 -0.16
N CYS A 98 2.55 -6.73 0.31
CA CYS A 98 3.95 -6.94 -0.03
C CYS A 98 4.41 -8.34 0.38
N TYR A 99 4.08 -8.78 1.60
CA TYR A 99 4.37 -10.14 2.06
C TYR A 99 3.73 -11.21 1.17
N PHE A 100 2.45 -11.04 0.81
CA PHE A 100 1.73 -12.00 -0.04
C PHE A 100 2.31 -12.07 -1.46
N ARG A 101 2.72 -10.93 -2.03
CA ARG A 101 3.43 -10.89 -3.33
C ARG A 101 4.76 -11.64 -3.24
N PHE A 102 5.55 -11.38 -2.20
CA PHE A 102 6.80 -12.10 -1.96
C PHE A 102 6.57 -13.62 -1.83
N ARG A 103 5.59 -14.06 -1.05
CA ARG A 103 5.27 -15.49 -0.86
C ARG A 103 4.86 -16.18 -2.16
N ARG A 104 4.02 -15.53 -2.97
CA ARG A 104 3.64 -16.02 -4.30
C ARG A 104 4.86 -16.10 -5.22
N ARG A 105 5.66 -15.03 -5.31
CA ARG A 105 6.84 -15.02 -6.17
C ARG A 105 7.87 -16.07 -5.76
N ARG A 106 8.15 -16.22 -4.46
CA ARG A 106 9.03 -17.29 -3.93
C ARG A 106 8.56 -18.68 -4.37
N ARG A 107 7.25 -18.93 -4.32
CA ARG A 107 6.63 -20.18 -4.79
C ARG A 107 6.79 -20.35 -6.30
N ASP A 108 6.51 -19.31 -7.09
CA ASP A 108 6.61 -19.36 -8.56
C ASP A 108 8.06 -19.61 -9.01
N VAL A 109 9.01 -18.89 -8.42
CA VAL A 109 10.45 -19.06 -8.67
C VAL A 109 10.88 -20.49 -8.35
N ARG A 110 10.47 -21.02 -7.20
CA ARG A 110 10.76 -22.42 -6.82
C ARG A 110 10.15 -23.43 -7.79
N GLN A 111 8.93 -23.20 -8.28
CA GLN A 111 8.24 -24.13 -9.18
C GLN A 111 8.81 -24.13 -10.59
N ALA A 112 9.24 -22.98 -11.11
CA ALA A 112 9.82 -22.88 -12.45
C ALA A 112 11.32 -23.25 -12.48
N THR A 113 11.99 -23.28 -11.33
CA THR A 113 13.40 -23.66 -11.26
C THR A 113 13.56 -25.19 -11.21
N SER A 114 14.06 -25.78 -12.30
CA SER A 114 14.40 -27.22 -12.37
C SER A 114 15.85 -27.53 -11.95
N CYS A 115 16.66 -26.49 -11.73
CA CYS A 115 18.07 -26.64 -11.36
C CYS A 115 18.20 -27.28 -9.96
N PRO A 116 19.01 -28.33 -9.79
CA PRO A 116 19.18 -29.01 -8.50
C PRO A 116 20.23 -28.35 -7.59
N CYS A 117 20.78 -27.19 -7.97
CA CYS A 117 21.87 -26.54 -7.24
C CYS A 117 21.40 -26.00 -5.88
N ASN A 118 22.35 -25.72 -4.97
CA ASN A 118 22.00 -25.31 -3.61
C ASN A 118 21.27 -23.96 -3.57
N ALA A 119 21.62 -23.00 -4.44
CA ALA A 119 20.89 -21.74 -4.56
C ALA A 119 19.39 -22.00 -4.81
N CYS A 120 19.09 -22.86 -5.79
CA CYS A 120 17.73 -23.16 -6.20
C CYS A 120 16.98 -24.07 -5.21
N ALA A 121 17.69 -24.97 -4.53
CA ALA A 121 17.10 -25.87 -3.53
C ALA A 121 16.67 -25.12 -2.26
N ARG A 122 17.39 -24.05 -1.91
CA ARG A 122 17.24 -23.31 -0.65
C ARG A 122 16.37 -22.05 -0.74
N ILE A 123 15.77 -21.77 -1.90
CA ILE A 123 14.77 -20.70 -2.06
C ILE A 123 13.69 -20.73 -0.95
N PRO A 124 13.15 -21.91 -0.54
CA PRO A 124 12.13 -21.96 0.51
C PRO A 124 12.61 -21.50 1.90
N ASP A 125 13.92 -21.44 2.14
CA ASP A 125 14.51 -21.00 3.42
C ASP A 125 14.46 -19.46 3.57
N LEU A 126 14.24 -18.73 2.48
CA LEU A 126 14.11 -17.28 2.48
C LEU A 126 12.70 -16.87 2.90
N ASP A 127 12.57 -16.03 3.91
CA ASP A 127 11.29 -15.40 4.28
C ASP A 127 11.46 -13.89 4.41
N LEU A 128 10.41 -13.17 4.82
CA LEU A 128 10.40 -11.72 4.86
C LEU A 128 9.90 -11.23 6.22
N LYS A 129 10.60 -10.24 6.77
CA LYS A 129 10.12 -9.48 7.93
C LYS A 129 10.11 -8.00 7.63
N PHE A 130 9.29 -7.27 8.39
CA PHE A 130 9.20 -5.82 8.31
C PHE A 130 9.46 -5.19 9.68
N VAL A 131 10.13 -4.05 9.68
CA VAL A 131 10.29 -3.20 10.86
C VAL A 131 9.79 -1.81 10.50
N VAL A 132 8.81 -1.32 11.24
CA VAL A 132 8.13 -0.06 10.99
C VAL A 132 8.21 0.85 12.22
N HIS A 133 8.64 2.07 11.98
CA HIS A 133 8.79 3.11 12.99
C HIS A 133 8.22 4.43 12.48
N HIS A 134 7.63 5.23 13.35
CA HIS A 134 7.26 6.61 13.02
C HIS A 134 8.08 7.54 13.90
N GLY A 135 8.71 8.53 13.26
CA GLY A 135 9.64 9.42 13.91
C GLY A 135 10.11 10.52 12.99
N ALA A 136 11.09 11.30 13.45
CA ALA A 136 11.59 12.46 12.76
C ALA A 136 12.81 12.12 11.89
N ILE A 137 12.80 12.59 10.65
CA ILE A 137 13.89 12.44 9.69
C ILE A 137 14.49 13.79 9.33
N LEU A 138 15.73 13.75 8.86
CA LEU A 138 16.42 14.86 8.21
C LEU A 138 16.89 14.37 6.84
N GLU A 139 16.41 15.00 5.78
CA GLU A 139 16.90 14.75 4.43
C GLU A 139 18.11 15.64 4.13
N GLN A 140 19.20 15.04 3.64
CA GLN A 140 20.42 15.77 3.31
C GLN A 140 21.09 15.16 2.07
N ARG A 141 21.54 16.03 1.15
CA ARG A 141 22.40 15.61 0.03
C ARG A 141 23.84 15.38 0.53
N VAL A 142 24.33 14.15 0.46
CA VAL A 142 25.70 13.76 0.81
C VAL A 142 26.36 13.11 -0.40
N ALA A 143 27.52 13.62 -0.82
CA ALA A 143 28.28 13.09 -1.97
C ALA A 143 27.46 12.90 -3.27
N GLY A 144 26.41 13.71 -3.46
CA GLY A 144 25.54 13.59 -4.63
C GLY A 144 24.48 12.49 -4.52
N GLN A 145 24.17 12.00 -3.31
CA GLN A 145 23.05 11.10 -3.01
C GLN A 145 22.17 11.73 -1.92
N ASP A 146 20.87 11.48 -1.97
CA ASP A 146 19.93 11.90 -0.93
C ASP A 146 19.95 10.89 0.21
N GLU A 147 20.37 11.34 1.38
CA GLU A 147 20.46 10.52 2.59
C GLU A 147 19.38 10.95 3.58
N VAL A 148 18.87 9.97 4.32
CA VAL A 148 17.91 10.18 5.41
C VAL A 148 18.62 9.90 6.72
N LEU A 149 18.69 10.90 7.58
CA LEU A 149 19.44 10.90 8.83
C LEU A 149 18.53 11.19 10.02
N GLY A 150 18.94 10.77 11.22
CA GLY A 150 18.21 11.06 12.46
C GLY A 150 18.35 9.96 13.51
N SER A 151 18.00 10.27 14.75
CA SER A 151 17.94 9.28 15.84
C SER A 151 16.93 8.18 15.54
N ASP A 152 15.80 8.52 14.93
CA ASP A 152 14.73 7.57 14.60
C ASP A 152 15.12 6.65 13.44
N VAL A 153 15.95 7.15 12.51
CA VAL A 153 16.60 6.32 11.48
C VAL A 153 17.54 5.31 12.13
N ILE A 154 18.34 5.72 13.13
CA ILE A 154 19.20 4.79 13.86
C ILE A 154 18.34 3.74 14.59
N LEU A 155 17.24 4.15 15.21
CA LEU A 155 16.34 3.25 15.94
C LEU A 155 15.73 2.18 15.04
N VAL A 156 15.15 2.54 13.89
CA VAL A 156 14.53 1.56 12.99
C VAL A 156 15.54 0.51 12.49
N HIS A 157 16.78 0.90 12.20
CA HIS A 157 17.84 -0.04 11.82
C HIS A 157 18.30 -0.91 13.01
N ARG A 158 18.29 -0.38 14.24
CA ARG A 158 18.60 -1.18 15.44
C ARG A 158 17.52 -2.23 15.70
N LEU A 159 16.25 -1.88 15.47
CA LEU A 159 15.11 -2.78 15.60
C LEU A 159 15.17 -3.99 14.66
N LEU A 160 15.96 -3.99 13.58
CA LEU A 160 16.20 -5.19 12.76
C LEU A 160 16.88 -6.33 13.56
N LYS A 161 17.72 -5.95 14.53
CA LYS A 161 18.36 -6.89 15.47
C LYS A 161 17.49 -6.96 16.72
N ASN A 162 16.49 -7.84 16.68
CA ASN A 162 15.49 -7.99 17.75
C ASN A 162 15.41 -9.45 18.22
N HIS A 163 14.61 -9.68 19.27
CA HIS A 163 14.35 -10.98 19.87
C HIS A 163 12.91 -11.45 19.64
N VAL A 164 12.20 -10.90 18.63
CA VAL A 164 10.79 -11.22 18.36
C VAL A 164 10.57 -12.72 18.17
N ILE A 165 11.40 -13.39 17.37
CA ILE A 165 11.27 -14.84 17.13
C ILE A 165 11.38 -15.60 18.45
N ALA A 166 12.42 -15.31 19.24
CA ALA A 166 12.65 -15.97 20.52
C ALA A 166 11.53 -15.69 21.54
N ALA A 167 10.98 -14.47 21.54
CA ALA A 167 9.96 -14.03 22.49
C ALA A 167 8.54 -14.49 22.12
N THR A 168 8.23 -14.59 20.82
CA THR A 168 6.85 -14.76 20.33
C THR A 168 6.62 -16.06 19.57
N GLY A 169 7.69 -16.72 19.10
CA GLY A 169 7.63 -17.89 18.23
C GLY A 169 7.14 -17.61 16.81
N ILE A 170 7.11 -16.34 16.39
CA ILE A 170 6.66 -15.92 15.05
C ILE A 170 7.88 -15.70 14.17
N ASP A 171 8.04 -16.53 13.14
CA ASP A 171 9.20 -16.46 12.23
C ASP A 171 9.06 -15.35 11.17
N ALA A 172 7.87 -15.22 10.56
CA ALA A 172 7.56 -14.18 9.58
C ALA A 172 6.65 -13.12 10.20
N TYR A 173 7.16 -11.90 10.36
CA TYR A 173 6.47 -10.86 11.12
C TYR A 173 6.64 -9.45 10.57
N ALA A 174 5.68 -8.59 10.93
CA ALA A 174 5.87 -7.15 10.89
C ALA A 174 5.92 -6.61 12.32
N LEU A 175 7.00 -5.90 12.65
CA LEU A 175 7.23 -5.25 13.93
C LEU A 175 6.90 -3.77 13.78
N PHE A 176 5.98 -3.26 14.59
CA PHE A 176 5.65 -1.85 14.70
C PHE A 176 6.13 -1.32 16.05
N SER A 177 6.96 -0.27 16.05
CA SER A 177 7.33 0.39 17.31
C SER A 177 6.11 1.04 17.99
N GLY A 178 6.19 1.30 19.30
CA GLY A 178 5.16 2.02 20.04
C GLY A 178 4.82 3.39 19.42
N ALA A 179 5.84 4.16 19.01
CA ALA A 179 5.64 5.43 18.31
C ALA A 179 4.87 5.27 16.99
N CYS A 180 5.08 4.16 16.27
CA CYS A 180 4.32 3.85 15.07
C CYS A 180 2.87 3.50 15.41
N ALA A 181 2.64 2.72 16.47
CA ALA A 181 1.29 2.43 16.95
C ALA A 181 0.54 3.70 17.38
N ASP A 182 1.20 4.63 18.05
CA ASP A 182 0.62 5.91 18.48
C ASP A 182 0.30 6.84 17.30
N ALA A 183 1.09 6.78 16.22
CA ALA A 183 0.87 7.56 15.00
C ALA A 183 -0.24 6.99 14.10
N MET A 184 -0.60 5.71 14.29
CA MET A 184 -1.68 5.05 13.58
C MET A 184 -3.03 5.30 14.23
N ASP A 185 -4.06 5.43 13.40
CA ASP A 185 -5.45 5.47 13.86
C ASP A 185 -6.04 4.04 13.99
N VAL A 186 -5.29 3.06 14.53
CA VAL A 186 -5.71 1.65 14.58
C VAL A 186 -5.40 1.04 15.94
N ASP A 187 -6.36 0.30 16.51
CA ASP A 187 -6.15 -0.46 17.75
C ASP A 187 -5.52 -1.82 17.44
N LEU A 188 -4.18 -1.87 17.48
CA LEU A 188 -3.41 -3.08 17.21
C LEU A 188 -3.72 -4.23 18.18
N ALA A 189 -4.15 -3.93 19.41
CA ALA A 189 -4.54 -4.96 20.38
C ALA A 189 -5.86 -5.63 19.98
N ALA A 190 -6.84 -4.83 19.55
CA ALA A 190 -8.12 -5.35 19.03
C ALA A 190 -7.94 -6.20 17.76
N LEU A 191 -6.87 -5.95 16.99
CA LEU A 191 -6.48 -6.79 15.84
C LEU A 191 -5.70 -8.06 16.22
N GLY A 192 -5.35 -8.22 17.50
CA GLY A 192 -4.64 -9.39 17.99
C GLY A 192 -3.14 -9.39 17.71
N LEU A 193 -2.53 -8.22 17.44
CA LEU A 193 -1.07 -8.11 17.41
C LEU A 193 -0.50 -8.37 18.82
N LYS A 194 0.64 -9.05 18.90
CA LYS A 194 1.30 -9.33 20.17
C LYS A 194 2.13 -8.13 20.61
N SER A 195 1.87 -7.59 21.78
CA SER A 195 2.72 -6.57 22.39
C SER A 195 3.96 -7.20 23.03
N ALA A 196 5.13 -6.60 22.84
CA ALA A 196 6.38 -6.97 23.50
C ALA A 196 7.25 -5.73 23.71
N ASN A 197 8.48 -5.92 24.19
CA ASN A 197 9.47 -4.86 24.33
C ASN A 197 10.82 -5.32 23.78
N GLU A 198 11.52 -4.43 23.09
CA GLU A 198 12.95 -4.58 22.82
C GLU A 198 13.74 -3.65 23.74
N THR A 199 14.96 -4.03 24.10
CA THR A 199 15.83 -3.20 24.93
C THR A 199 17.22 -3.15 24.34
N TYR A 200 17.75 -1.94 24.18
CA TYR A 200 19.06 -1.71 23.60
C TYR A 200 19.90 -0.78 24.48
N ASP A 201 21.22 -1.01 24.47
CA ASP A 201 22.16 -0.09 25.09
C ASP A 201 22.02 1.32 24.47
N ARG A 202 21.99 2.36 25.32
CA ARG A 202 21.83 3.79 24.98
C ARG A 202 20.51 4.25 24.37
N ILE A 203 19.63 3.34 23.91
CA ILE A 203 18.28 3.67 23.44
C ILE A 203 17.26 3.44 24.57
N GLY A 204 17.46 2.39 25.36
CA GLY A 204 16.52 1.97 26.40
C GLY A 204 15.48 0.99 25.86
N THR A 205 14.32 0.97 26.52
CA THR A 205 13.22 0.05 26.21
C THR A 205 12.29 0.66 25.16
N VAL A 206 12.01 -0.11 24.13
CA VAL A 206 11.15 0.26 23.00
C VAL A 206 9.94 -0.68 23.01
N PRO A 207 8.73 -0.18 23.30
CA PRO A 207 7.50 -0.95 23.12
C PRO A 207 7.34 -1.34 21.66
N ILE A 208 6.91 -2.57 21.41
CA ILE A 208 6.68 -3.07 20.05
C ILE A 208 5.37 -3.86 19.96
N TRP A 209 4.82 -3.89 18.76
CA TRP A 209 3.68 -4.71 18.36
C TRP A 209 4.10 -5.62 17.20
N VAL A 210 3.72 -6.89 17.28
CA VAL A 210 4.13 -7.91 16.32
C VAL A 210 2.90 -8.49 15.63
N LEU A 211 2.85 -8.33 14.30
CA LEU A 211 1.88 -8.98 13.41
C LEU A 211 2.47 -10.29 12.87
N ASP A 212 1.71 -11.37 12.96
CA ASP A 212 2.06 -12.69 12.42
C ASP A 212 1.68 -12.77 10.93
N LEU A 213 2.67 -12.64 10.04
CA LEU A 213 2.44 -12.59 8.60
C LEU A 213 2.10 -13.94 7.99
N GLU A 214 2.63 -15.04 8.56
CA GLU A 214 2.29 -16.39 8.12
C GLU A 214 0.82 -16.70 8.45
N ARG A 215 0.33 -16.26 9.62
CA ARG A 215 -1.11 -16.33 9.93
C ARG A 215 -1.94 -15.54 8.91
N ARG A 216 -1.56 -14.29 8.61
CA ARG A 216 -2.27 -13.44 7.63
C ARG A 216 -2.27 -14.05 6.24
N TRP A 217 -1.17 -14.69 5.84
CA TRP A 217 -1.06 -15.42 4.57
C TRP A 217 -2.04 -16.61 4.49
N ARG A 218 -2.20 -17.38 5.57
CA ARG A 218 -3.18 -18.49 5.61
C ARG A 218 -4.63 -18.00 5.58
N GLU A 219 -4.90 -16.88 6.25
CA GLU A 219 -6.21 -16.22 6.20
C GLU A 219 -6.53 -15.69 4.79
N GLU A 220 -5.54 -15.23 4.04
CA GLU A 220 -5.66 -14.89 2.62
C GLU A 220 -5.90 -16.13 1.75
N GLU A 221 -5.10 -17.20 1.90
CA GLU A 221 -5.23 -18.42 1.09
C GLU A 221 -6.57 -19.15 1.30
N SER A 222 -7.19 -19.01 2.47
CA SER A 222 -8.47 -19.65 2.80
C SER A 222 -9.69 -18.83 2.43
N ARG A 223 -9.51 -17.57 1.99
CA ARG A 223 -10.61 -16.66 1.69
C ARG A 223 -11.29 -17.04 0.37
N SER A 224 -12.62 -17.01 0.36
CA SER A 224 -13.40 -17.11 -0.87
C SER A 224 -13.58 -15.73 -1.50
N HIS A 225 -13.31 -15.61 -2.80
CA HIS A 225 -13.53 -14.37 -3.53
C HIS A 225 -15.02 -14.12 -3.78
N VAL A 226 -15.47 -12.93 -3.47
CA VAL A 226 -16.84 -12.47 -3.73
C VAL A 226 -16.76 -11.33 -4.72
N VAL A 227 -17.21 -11.56 -5.95
CA VAL A 227 -17.20 -10.56 -7.03
C VAL A 227 -18.52 -10.59 -7.79
N VAL A 228 -18.89 -9.46 -8.40
CA VAL A 228 -19.99 -9.40 -9.36
C VAL A 228 -19.54 -10.07 -10.67
N ASP A 229 -20.16 -11.21 -11.00
CA ASP A 229 -19.89 -11.94 -12.24
C ASP A 229 -20.30 -11.11 -13.47
N ALA A 230 -19.50 -11.18 -14.54
CA ALA A 230 -19.74 -10.45 -15.78
C ALA A 230 -21.12 -10.74 -16.41
N SER A 231 -21.67 -11.94 -16.19
CA SER A 231 -23.00 -12.34 -16.67
C SER A 231 -24.16 -11.78 -15.83
N ASP A 232 -23.89 -11.25 -14.64
CA ASP A 232 -24.91 -10.73 -13.70
C ASP A 232 -24.86 -9.20 -13.57
N VAL A 233 -24.06 -8.51 -14.40
CA VAL A 233 -23.89 -7.05 -14.35
C VAL A 233 -25.17 -6.34 -14.80
N LEU A 234 -25.74 -5.53 -13.90
CA LEU A 234 -26.83 -4.60 -14.20
C LEU A 234 -26.30 -3.23 -14.65
N ILE A 235 -25.29 -2.70 -13.96
CA ILE A 235 -24.64 -1.42 -14.27
C ILE A 235 -23.14 -1.65 -14.29
N GLY A 236 -22.47 -1.24 -15.37
CA GLY A 236 -21.02 -1.28 -15.50
C GLY A 236 -20.48 0.09 -15.87
N LEU A 237 -19.41 0.51 -15.21
CA LEU A 237 -18.66 1.72 -15.51
C LEU A 237 -17.18 1.38 -15.60
N GLU A 238 -16.50 2.03 -16.54
CA GLU A 238 -15.06 1.92 -16.74
C GLU A 238 -14.49 3.33 -16.89
N THR A 239 -13.45 3.65 -16.12
CA THR A 239 -12.70 4.91 -16.24
C THR A 239 -11.20 4.66 -16.14
N ARG A 240 -10.41 5.53 -16.76
CA ARG A 240 -8.93 5.46 -16.76
C ARG A 240 -8.38 6.68 -16.02
N THR A 241 -7.33 6.47 -15.24
CA THR A 241 -6.57 7.52 -14.57
C THR A 241 -5.07 7.27 -14.73
N SER A 242 -4.29 8.34 -14.69
CA SER A 242 -2.84 8.35 -14.57
C SER A 242 -2.35 8.01 -13.15
N ALA A 243 -3.24 7.91 -12.16
CA ALA A 243 -2.87 7.51 -10.82
C ALA A 243 -2.65 5.99 -10.72
N PRO A 244 -1.66 5.53 -9.94
CA PRO A 244 -1.41 4.12 -9.71
C PRO A 244 -2.50 3.50 -8.80
N PRO A 245 -2.68 2.16 -8.82
CA PRO A 245 -3.77 1.49 -8.11
C PRO A 245 -3.83 1.80 -6.61
N GLN A 246 -2.68 2.04 -5.99
CA GLN A 246 -2.52 2.37 -4.58
C GLN A 246 -3.20 3.69 -4.23
N VAL A 247 -3.06 4.70 -5.09
CA VAL A 247 -3.71 6.01 -4.92
C VAL A 247 -5.20 5.88 -5.19
N ALA A 248 -5.59 5.16 -6.25
CA ALA A 248 -6.99 4.91 -6.56
C ALA A 248 -7.72 4.17 -5.42
N TRP A 249 -7.05 3.21 -4.79
CA TRP A 249 -7.53 2.48 -3.62
C TRP A 249 -7.71 3.39 -2.40
N GLU A 250 -6.74 4.27 -2.11
CA GLU A 250 -6.84 5.25 -1.04
C GLU A 250 -8.08 6.12 -1.22
N PHE A 251 -8.32 6.66 -2.42
CA PHE A 251 -9.48 7.51 -2.69
C PHE A 251 -10.83 6.81 -2.46
N LEU A 252 -10.87 5.49 -2.65
CA LEU A 252 -12.08 4.70 -2.41
C LEU A 252 -12.24 4.32 -0.94
N THR A 253 -11.14 4.07 -0.23
CA THR A 253 -11.17 3.34 1.03
C THR A 253 -10.72 4.13 2.25
N ALA A 254 -9.95 5.20 2.08
CA ALA A 254 -9.50 6.01 3.19
C ALA A 254 -10.62 6.94 3.71
N PRO A 255 -10.69 7.18 5.03
CA PRO A 255 -11.72 8.02 5.62
C PRO A 255 -11.76 9.41 4.98
N GLY A 256 -12.95 9.90 4.66
CA GLY A 256 -13.17 11.23 4.12
C GLY A 256 -12.92 11.39 2.61
N ARG A 257 -12.10 10.55 1.97
CA ARG A 257 -11.76 10.72 0.54
C ARG A 257 -12.98 10.65 -0.39
N ARG A 258 -13.94 9.76 -0.08
CA ARG A 258 -15.20 9.64 -0.83
C ARG A 258 -16.02 10.94 -0.84
N LEU A 259 -15.93 11.77 0.20
CA LEU A 259 -16.64 13.06 0.27
C LEU A 259 -16.13 14.08 -0.77
N GLU A 260 -14.93 13.86 -1.32
CA GLU A 260 -14.33 14.77 -2.31
C GLU A 260 -14.89 14.55 -3.72
N TRP A 261 -15.39 13.34 -4.03
CA TRP A 261 -15.73 12.96 -5.39
C TRP A 261 -17.09 12.26 -5.56
N GLU A 262 -17.65 11.68 -4.50
CA GLU A 262 -18.90 10.93 -4.62
C GLU A 262 -20.11 11.86 -4.61
N GLU A 263 -20.87 11.85 -5.71
CA GLU A 263 -22.00 12.75 -5.89
C GLU A 263 -23.08 12.52 -4.81
N GLY A 264 -23.46 13.62 -4.15
CA GLY A 264 -24.52 13.62 -3.15
C GLY A 264 -24.15 13.02 -1.80
N LEU A 265 -22.91 12.52 -1.62
CA LEU A 265 -22.43 12.06 -0.32
C LEU A 265 -22.13 13.28 0.57
N THR A 266 -22.76 13.33 1.74
CA THR A 266 -22.67 14.44 2.70
C THR A 266 -22.00 14.04 4.01
N GLY A 267 -21.90 12.75 4.27
CA GLY A 267 -21.23 12.19 5.44
C GLY A 267 -21.00 10.69 5.27
N LEU A 268 -19.95 10.19 5.93
CA LEU A 268 -19.56 8.79 5.87
C LEU A 268 -19.07 8.35 7.26
N GLU A 269 -19.77 7.42 7.87
CA GLU A 269 -19.33 6.76 9.10
C GLU A 269 -18.83 5.36 8.76
N VAL A 270 -17.62 5.03 9.21
CA VAL A 270 -16.97 3.73 8.96
C VAL A 270 -16.90 2.97 10.27
N LEU A 271 -17.53 1.80 10.29
CA LEU A 271 -17.54 0.90 11.44
C LEU A 271 -16.67 -0.32 11.14
N ALA A 272 -15.52 -0.40 11.83
CA ALA A 272 -14.54 -1.46 11.66
C ALA A 272 -13.92 -1.87 13.00
N VAL A 273 -13.63 -3.17 13.17
CA VAL A 273 -12.97 -3.68 14.38
C VAL A 273 -11.57 -3.09 14.48
N GLY A 274 -11.26 -2.48 15.63
CA GLY A 274 -9.99 -1.80 15.87
C GLY A 274 -9.66 -0.70 14.86
N ASN A 275 -10.68 -0.15 14.18
CA ASN A 275 -10.54 0.82 13.09
C ASN A 275 -9.74 0.30 11.87
N ARG A 276 -9.58 -1.02 11.74
CA ARG A 276 -8.95 -1.67 10.58
C ARG A 276 -9.99 -1.97 9.52
N ARG A 277 -9.93 -1.25 8.39
CA ARG A 277 -10.83 -1.50 7.26
C ARG A 277 -10.44 -2.81 6.57
N GLY A 278 -11.46 -3.50 6.09
CA GLY A 278 -11.36 -4.87 5.59
C GLY A 278 -12.72 -5.56 5.53
N VAL A 279 -12.74 -6.87 5.27
CA VAL A 279 -13.97 -7.67 5.26
C VAL A 279 -14.73 -7.50 6.59
N GLY A 280 -16.04 -7.28 6.48
CA GLY A 280 -16.94 -6.99 7.61
C GLY A 280 -17.00 -5.52 8.02
N THR A 281 -16.20 -4.64 7.42
CA THR A 281 -16.35 -3.19 7.59
C THR A 281 -17.70 -2.76 7.04
N THR A 282 -18.41 -1.91 7.79
CA THR A 282 -19.68 -1.33 7.35
C THR A 282 -19.53 0.18 7.19
N ASN A 283 -19.95 0.69 6.03
CA ASN A 283 -20.02 2.12 5.74
C ASN A 283 -21.48 2.57 5.83
N HIS A 284 -21.73 3.63 6.60
CA HIS A 284 -23.01 4.34 6.60
C HIS A 284 -22.86 5.63 5.80
N CYS A 285 -23.32 5.61 4.55
CA CYS A 285 -23.24 6.72 3.60
C CYS A 285 -24.48 7.60 3.72
N LEU A 286 -24.30 8.88 4.02
CA LEU A 286 -25.37 9.86 4.18
C LEU A 286 -25.54 10.66 2.88
N HIS A 287 -26.70 10.57 2.24
CA HIS A 287 -27.04 11.30 1.01
C HIS A 287 -28.25 12.22 1.24
N GLY A 288 -28.06 13.29 2.03
CA GLY A 288 -29.16 14.14 2.48
C GLY A 288 -30.06 13.40 3.48
N ASP A 289 -31.33 13.19 3.14
CA ASP A 289 -32.30 12.47 3.98
C ASP A 289 -32.23 10.94 3.80
N GLU A 290 -31.40 10.44 2.89
CA GLU A 290 -31.24 9.01 2.60
C GLU A 290 -29.97 8.45 3.26
N THR A 291 -30.06 7.21 3.76
CA THR A 291 -28.90 6.47 4.27
C THR A 291 -28.72 5.18 3.48
N ILE A 292 -27.53 5.01 2.92
CA ILE A 292 -27.09 3.81 2.21
C ILE A 292 -26.11 3.08 3.13
N VAL A 293 -26.31 1.79 3.31
CA VAL A 293 -25.42 0.95 4.12
C VAL A 293 -24.67 0.00 3.20
N GLU A 294 -23.34 0.01 3.30
CA GLU A 294 -22.45 -0.88 2.54
C GLU A 294 -21.68 -1.77 3.50
N GLU A 295 -21.66 -3.07 3.25
CA GLU A 295 -20.84 -4.05 3.97
C GLU A 295 -19.74 -4.58 3.05
N VAL A 296 -18.47 -4.49 3.46
CA VAL A 296 -17.34 -5.05 2.70
C VAL A 296 -17.37 -6.57 2.79
N LEU A 297 -17.56 -7.25 1.66
CA LEU A 297 -17.58 -8.71 1.55
C LEU A 297 -16.26 -9.29 1.02
N ASP A 298 -15.53 -8.53 0.21
CA ASP A 298 -14.18 -8.90 -0.23
C ASP A 298 -13.27 -7.67 -0.20
N TRP A 299 -12.01 -7.88 0.15
CA TRP A 299 -11.01 -6.83 0.39
C TRP A 299 -9.64 -7.29 -0.07
N ARG A 300 -9.22 -6.80 -1.23
CA ARG A 300 -7.93 -7.13 -1.85
C ARG A 300 -7.24 -5.83 -2.22
N PRO A 301 -6.44 -5.27 -1.29
CA PRO A 301 -5.83 -3.96 -1.48
C PRO A 301 -5.21 -3.79 -2.85
N TYR A 302 -5.58 -2.73 -3.55
CA TYR A 302 -5.17 -2.35 -4.91
C TYR A 302 -5.45 -3.36 -6.04
N ASP A 303 -6.28 -4.37 -5.79
CA ASP A 303 -6.82 -5.27 -6.83
C ASP A 303 -8.33 -5.05 -6.95
N ASP A 304 -9.08 -5.32 -5.89
CA ASP A 304 -10.55 -5.22 -5.90
C ASP A 304 -11.15 -5.12 -4.50
N VAL A 305 -12.35 -4.53 -4.45
CA VAL A 305 -13.20 -4.50 -3.25
C VAL A 305 -14.64 -4.75 -3.66
N THR A 306 -15.32 -5.62 -2.90
CA THR A 306 -16.73 -5.92 -3.12
C THR A 306 -17.55 -5.50 -1.91
N HIS A 307 -18.59 -4.73 -2.17
CA HIS A 307 -19.57 -4.32 -1.18
C HIS A 307 -20.92 -5.01 -1.42
N ARG A 308 -21.62 -5.29 -0.34
CA ARG A 308 -23.08 -5.44 -0.35
C ARG A 308 -23.69 -4.10 0.02
N THR A 309 -24.39 -3.50 -0.91
CA THR A 309 -25.02 -2.19 -0.74
C THR A 309 -26.53 -2.34 -0.56
N THR A 310 -27.06 -1.77 0.51
CA THR A 310 -28.49 -1.72 0.81
C THR A 310 -28.98 -0.28 0.64
N PHE A 311 -29.82 -0.07 -0.37
CA PHE A 311 -30.53 1.19 -0.58
C PHE A 311 -31.88 1.12 0.13
N THR A 312 -32.14 2.05 1.04
CA THR A 312 -33.45 2.17 1.70
C THR A 312 -34.31 3.18 0.96
N THR A 313 -35.46 2.75 0.45
CA THR A 313 -36.38 3.64 -0.29
C THR A 313 -37.80 3.58 0.28
N PRO A 314 -38.66 4.56 -0.03
CA PRO A 314 -40.07 4.53 0.36
C PRO A 314 -40.84 3.29 -0.16
N LEU A 315 -40.36 2.64 -1.23
CA LEU A 315 -40.99 1.45 -1.83
C LEU A 315 -40.45 0.12 -1.24
N GLY A 316 -39.47 0.21 -0.34
CA GLY A 316 -38.76 -0.91 0.28
C GLY A 316 -37.27 -0.88 -0.03
N SER A 317 -36.51 -1.67 0.75
CA SER A 317 -35.07 -1.77 0.56
C SER A 317 -34.71 -2.65 -0.63
N VAL A 318 -33.61 -2.31 -1.31
CA VAL A 318 -32.99 -3.13 -2.34
C VAL A 318 -31.53 -3.39 -2.00
N THR A 319 -31.13 -4.66 -2.05
CA THR A 319 -29.75 -5.06 -1.81
C THR A 319 -29.11 -5.52 -3.11
N VAL A 320 -27.90 -5.03 -3.40
CA VAL A 320 -27.10 -5.45 -4.54
C VAL A 320 -25.65 -5.67 -4.13
N LEU A 321 -24.93 -6.44 -4.93
CA LEU A 321 -23.48 -6.51 -4.85
C LEU A 321 -22.89 -5.48 -5.81
N SER A 322 -21.81 -4.84 -5.39
CA SER A 322 -20.99 -4.01 -6.26
C SER A 322 -19.51 -4.33 -6.07
N THR A 323 -18.78 -4.50 -7.17
CA THR A 323 -17.34 -4.73 -7.18
C THR A 323 -16.65 -3.57 -7.88
N THR A 324 -15.62 -3.01 -7.25
CA THR A 324 -14.68 -2.07 -7.88
C THR A 324 -13.34 -2.77 -8.05
N GLU A 325 -12.86 -2.87 -9.29
CA GLU A 325 -11.59 -3.47 -9.68
C GLU A 325 -10.60 -2.38 -10.11
N PHE A 326 -9.32 -2.57 -9.81
CA PHE A 326 -8.21 -1.70 -10.14
C PHE A 326 -7.18 -2.48 -10.96
N GLU A 327 -7.20 -2.29 -12.27
CA GLU A 327 -6.23 -2.94 -13.17
C GLU A 327 -5.09 -1.96 -13.50
N PRO A 328 -3.82 -2.29 -13.15
CA PRO A 328 -2.68 -1.46 -13.52
C PRO A 328 -2.55 -1.35 -15.05
N THR A 329 -2.23 -0.16 -15.57
CA THR A 329 -1.98 0.06 -17.00
C THR A 329 -0.47 0.11 -17.31
N PRO A 330 -0.05 -0.19 -18.55
CA PRO A 330 1.38 -0.22 -18.91
C PRO A 330 2.13 1.12 -18.74
N ASP A 331 1.41 2.23 -18.70
CA ASP A 331 1.91 3.60 -18.49
C ASP A 331 1.95 4.00 -17.00
N GLY A 332 1.69 3.07 -16.07
CA GLY A 332 1.76 3.30 -14.62
C GLY A 332 0.46 3.84 -14.00
N GLY A 333 -0.60 3.99 -14.80
CA GLY A 333 -1.93 4.38 -14.35
C GLY A 333 -2.81 3.20 -13.92
N THR A 334 -4.12 3.46 -13.84
CA THR A 334 -5.12 2.47 -13.43
C THR A 334 -6.36 2.54 -14.31
N LEU A 335 -6.84 1.36 -14.70
CA LEU A 335 -8.18 1.16 -15.23
C LEU A 335 -9.11 0.73 -14.09
N ILE A 336 -10.04 1.61 -13.73
CA ILE A 336 -11.01 1.36 -12.67
C ILE A 336 -12.30 0.84 -13.30
N ARG A 337 -12.73 -0.36 -12.90
CA ARG A 337 -14.02 -0.93 -13.31
C ARG A 337 -14.94 -1.07 -12.13
N HIS A 338 -16.11 -0.45 -12.20
CA HIS A 338 -17.15 -0.59 -11.21
C HIS A 338 -18.34 -1.34 -11.80
N ARG A 339 -18.75 -2.43 -11.15
CA ARG A 339 -19.88 -3.27 -11.58
C ARG A 339 -20.87 -3.39 -10.44
N ILE A 340 -22.15 -3.21 -10.75
CA ILE A 340 -23.27 -3.48 -9.85
C ILE A 340 -24.05 -4.67 -10.42
N GLY A 341 -24.24 -5.70 -9.60
CA GLY A 341 -24.97 -6.92 -9.96
C GLY A 341 -26.49 -6.73 -9.96
N SER A 342 -27.20 -7.67 -10.56
CA SER A 342 -28.65 -7.63 -10.60
C SER A 342 -29.29 -7.94 -9.24
N PRO A 343 -30.38 -7.26 -8.85
CA PRO A 343 -31.09 -7.61 -7.64
C PRO A 343 -31.72 -9.00 -7.72
N ARG A 344 -31.69 -9.73 -6.60
CA ARG A 344 -32.05 -11.16 -6.57
C ARG A 344 -33.55 -11.36 -6.76
N THR A 345 -34.39 -10.59 -6.07
CA THR A 345 -35.84 -10.79 -6.05
C THR A 345 -36.59 -9.95 -7.09
N ILE A 346 -37.78 -10.38 -7.49
CA ILE A 346 -38.65 -9.64 -8.42
C ILE A 346 -39.01 -8.25 -7.86
N ARG A 347 -39.29 -8.17 -6.55
CA ARG A 347 -39.60 -6.91 -5.86
C ARG A 347 -38.43 -5.93 -5.97
N GLU A 348 -37.23 -6.39 -5.64
CA GLU A 348 -36.02 -5.56 -5.72
C GLU A 348 -35.72 -5.12 -7.16
N ARG A 349 -35.94 -5.98 -8.16
CA ARG A 349 -35.80 -5.60 -9.58
C ARG A 349 -36.77 -4.50 -9.99
N LEU A 350 -37.99 -4.49 -9.46
CA LEU A 350 -38.96 -3.42 -9.73
C LEU A 350 -38.52 -2.10 -9.09
N VAL A 351 -38.04 -2.13 -7.84
CA VAL A 351 -37.47 -0.95 -7.16
C VAL A 351 -36.25 -0.43 -7.93
N MET A 352 -35.34 -1.31 -8.32
CA MET A 352 -34.13 -0.95 -9.06
C MET A 352 -34.43 -0.39 -10.45
N LYS A 353 -35.49 -0.83 -11.14
CA LYS A 353 -35.91 -0.21 -12.41
C LYS A 353 -36.30 1.26 -12.26
N LEU A 354 -36.84 1.65 -11.11
CA LEU A 354 -37.23 3.04 -10.83
C LEU A 354 -36.02 3.91 -10.46
N LEU A 355 -35.03 3.33 -9.77
CA LEU A 355 -33.82 4.04 -9.34
C LEU A 355 -32.72 4.06 -10.41
N GLY A 356 -32.70 3.06 -11.29
CA GLY A 356 -31.54 2.70 -12.10
C GLY A 356 -31.01 3.83 -12.99
N SER A 357 -31.88 4.65 -13.59
CA SER A 357 -31.44 5.79 -14.41
C SER A 357 -30.76 6.88 -13.59
N ARG A 358 -31.33 7.24 -12.43
CA ARG A 358 -30.75 8.20 -11.49
C ARG A 358 -29.46 7.68 -10.89
N LEU A 359 -29.44 6.43 -10.45
CA LEU A 359 -28.25 5.77 -9.91
C LEU A 359 -27.13 5.71 -10.96
N THR A 360 -27.44 5.31 -12.20
CA THR A 360 -26.45 5.27 -13.29
C THR A 360 -25.91 6.67 -13.60
N ALA A 361 -26.77 7.69 -13.65
CA ALA A 361 -26.34 9.06 -13.88
C ALA A 361 -25.39 9.53 -12.76
N SER A 362 -25.74 9.23 -11.51
CA SER A 362 -24.94 9.63 -10.36
C SER A 362 -23.58 8.94 -10.31
N LEU A 363 -23.55 7.63 -10.53
CA LEU A 363 -22.29 6.88 -10.60
C LEU A 363 -21.39 7.37 -11.72
N ARG A 364 -21.94 7.80 -12.87
CA ARG A 364 -21.16 8.39 -13.96
C ARG A 364 -20.55 9.73 -13.55
N ALA A 365 -21.31 10.59 -12.88
CA ALA A 365 -20.80 11.86 -12.40
C ALA A 365 -19.68 11.66 -11.35
N SER A 366 -19.90 10.77 -10.38
CA SER A 366 -18.89 10.37 -9.40
C SER A 366 -17.63 9.81 -10.05
N ALA A 367 -17.76 8.97 -11.09
CA ALA A 367 -16.60 8.42 -11.80
C ALA A 367 -15.78 9.51 -12.51
N VAL A 368 -16.42 10.52 -13.09
CA VAL A 368 -15.74 11.66 -13.70
C VAL A 368 -15.01 12.50 -12.65
N ALA A 369 -15.66 12.78 -11.52
CA ALA A 369 -15.05 13.53 -10.41
C ALA A 369 -13.85 12.78 -9.82
N LEU A 370 -13.99 11.48 -9.56
CA LEU A 370 -12.93 10.61 -9.04
C LEU A 370 -11.69 10.64 -9.96
N THR A 371 -11.88 10.45 -11.26
CA THR A 371 -10.76 10.51 -12.22
C THR A 371 -10.09 11.88 -12.21
N GLY A 372 -10.86 12.96 -12.12
CA GLY A 372 -10.32 14.32 -12.02
C GLY A 372 -9.42 14.51 -10.80
N GLU A 373 -9.84 14.04 -9.62
CA GLU A 373 -9.04 14.13 -8.40
C GLU A 373 -7.78 13.26 -8.45
N LEU A 374 -7.92 12.03 -8.97
CA LEU A 374 -6.80 11.09 -9.11
C LEU A 374 -5.72 11.63 -10.04
N ASP A 375 -6.11 12.16 -11.20
CA ASP A 375 -5.16 12.74 -12.15
C ASP A 375 -4.51 14.02 -11.58
N ALA A 376 -5.25 14.82 -10.82
CA ALA A 376 -4.69 15.99 -10.14
C ALA A 376 -3.65 15.61 -9.08
N VAL A 377 -3.85 14.52 -8.33
CA VAL A 377 -2.85 13.99 -7.39
C VAL A 377 -1.63 13.47 -8.13
N SER A 378 -1.81 12.67 -9.17
CA SER A 378 -0.71 12.10 -9.97
C SER A 378 0.20 13.20 -10.55
N GLN A 379 -0.39 14.27 -11.08
CA GLN A 379 0.34 15.42 -11.61
C GLN A 379 1.16 16.17 -10.54
N ARG A 380 0.70 16.23 -9.28
CA ARG A 380 1.46 16.86 -8.19
C ARG A 380 2.64 15.99 -7.74
N SER A 381 2.45 14.67 -7.74
CA SER A 381 3.48 13.70 -7.34
C SER A 381 4.57 13.47 -8.39
N GLY A 382 4.31 13.79 -9.67
CA GLY A 382 5.26 13.64 -10.78
C GLY A 382 6.56 14.48 -10.69
N ASN A 383 6.71 15.34 -9.67
CA ASN A 383 7.97 16.02 -9.35
C ASN A 383 8.85 15.19 -8.39
N GLN A 384 9.02 13.89 -8.68
CA GLN A 384 9.63 12.93 -7.75
C GLN A 384 11.16 13.12 -7.64
N VAL A 385 11.68 12.93 -6.42
CA VAL A 385 13.12 12.80 -6.11
C VAL A 385 13.64 11.52 -6.77
N ASP A 386 14.87 11.55 -7.32
CA ASP A 386 15.50 10.38 -7.97
C ASP A 386 15.60 9.21 -6.97
N GLU A 387 14.83 8.13 -7.21
CA GLU A 387 14.94 6.89 -6.45
C GLU A 387 16.01 5.96 -7.07
N PRO A 388 16.68 5.11 -6.27
CA PRO A 388 17.74 4.25 -6.80
C PRO A 388 17.19 3.16 -7.73
N ASP A 389 18.03 2.78 -8.70
CA ASP A 389 17.76 1.68 -9.63
C ASP A 389 17.66 0.34 -8.88
N LEU A 390 16.74 -0.50 -9.34
CA LEU A 390 16.59 -1.86 -8.81
C LEU A 390 17.57 -2.84 -9.46
N PRO A 391 18.07 -3.83 -8.71
CA PRO A 391 18.85 -4.91 -9.28
C PRO A 391 17.98 -5.69 -10.29
N ARG A 392 18.59 -6.13 -11.39
CA ARG A 392 17.91 -6.89 -12.44
C ARG A 392 18.46 -8.32 -12.49
N ALA A 393 17.57 -9.29 -12.58
CA ALA A 393 17.95 -10.67 -12.85
C ALA A 393 18.60 -10.79 -14.24
N GLY A 394 19.59 -11.67 -14.36
CA GLY A 394 20.24 -11.99 -15.63
C GLY A 394 19.27 -12.63 -16.65
N ARG A 395 19.45 -12.27 -17.92
CA ARG A 395 18.62 -12.78 -19.04
C ARG A 395 18.76 -14.27 -19.31
N ASP A 396 19.91 -14.84 -18.98
CA ASP A 396 20.23 -16.26 -19.16
C ASP A 396 20.24 -17.02 -17.80
N GLY A 397 19.73 -16.38 -16.75
CA GLY A 397 19.69 -16.90 -15.39
C GLY A 397 18.59 -17.94 -15.16
N PRO A 398 18.49 -18.48 -13.93
CA PRO A 398 17.48 -19.50 -13.58
C PRO A 398 16.03 -18.99 -13.75
N LEU A 399 15.83 -17.68 -13.93
CA LEU A 399 14.54 -17.01 -14.05
C LEU A 399 14.15 -16.66 -15.49
N ALA A 400 14.93 -17.04 -16.51
CA ALA A 400 14.73 -16.62 -17.90
C ALA A 400 13.34 -16.96 -18.49
N GLY A 401 12.59 -17.88 -17.88
CA GLY A 401 11.23 -18.27 -18.30
C GLY A 401 10.08 -17.72 -17.43
N LEU A 402 10.37 -16.84 -16.46
CA LEU A 402 9.42 -16.34 -15.44
C LEU A 402 9.02 -14.86 -15.61
N ALA A 403 9.27 -14.29 -16.80
CA ALA A 403 9.05 -12.88 -17.10
C ALA A 403 7.59 -12.45 -16.99
#